data_AF-A0A699J729-F1
#
_entry.id   AF-A0A699J729-F1
#
_cell.length_a   1.000
_cell.length_b   1.000
_cell.length_c   1.000
_cell.angle_alpha   90.00
_cell.angle_beta   90.00
_cell.angle_gamma   90.00
#
_symmetry.space_group_name_H-M   'P 1'
#
loop_
_entity.id
_entity.type
_entity.pdbx_description
1 polymer ?
#
loop_
_entity_poly.entity_id
_entity_poly.type
_entity_poly.pdbx_seq_one_letter_code
_entity_poly.pdbx_strand_id
1 'polypeptide(L)' 'DGMDYAEKNGMFFIETSAKTADNINQLFEEIAKRLPRPPPS' A
#
# COMPACT_ATOMS: atom_id res chain seq x y z
N ASP A 1 -5.18 -8.34 14.64
CA ASP A 1 -4.30 -8.62 13.48
C ASP A 1 -3.90 -7.37 12.73
N GLY A 2 -2.97 -7.50 11.77
CA GLY A 2 -2.48 -6.37 10.96
C GLY A 2 -3.61 -5.64 10.21
N MET A 3 -4.62 -6.38 9.73
CA MET A 3 -5.84 -5.82 9.15
C MET A 3 -6.63 -4.98 10.15
N ASP A 4 -6.94 -5.52 11.34
CA ASP A 4 -7.72 -4.78 12.36
C ASP A 4 -7.02 -3.47 12.77
N TYR A 5 -5.70 -3.50 12.90
CA TYR A 5 -4.93 -2.30 13.25
C TYR A 5 -4.97 -1.28 12.12
N ALA A 6 -4.85 -1.73 10.87
CA ALA A 6 -4.94 -0.84 9.71
C ALA A 6 -6.32 -0.19 9.58
N GLU A 7 -7.40 -0.99 9.70
CA GLU A 7 -8.78 -0.52 9.63
C GLU A 7 -9.08 0.54 10.70
N LYS A 8 -8.68 0.27 11.96
CA LYS A 8 -8.88 1.20 13.09
C LYS A 8 -8.18 2.54 12.92
N ASN A 9 -7.12 2.61 12.11
CA ASN A 9 -6.31 3.81 11.91
C ASN A 9 -6.46 4.39 10.49
N GLY A 10 -7.37 3.87 9.67
CA GLY A 10 -7.54 4.33 8.28
C GLY A 10 -6.30 4.10 7.40
N MET A 11 -5.50 3.08 7.70
CA MET A 11 -4.30 2.74 6.96
C MET A 11 -4.60 1.70 5.87
N PHE A 12 -3.80 1.76 4.80
CA PHE A 12 -3.77 0.70 3.80
C PHE A 12 -2.97 -0.50 4.33
N PHE A 13 -3.48 -1.72 4.09
CA PHE A 13 -2.82 -2.96 4.46
C PHE A 13 -2.84 -3.93 3.28
N ILE A 14 -1.71 -4.59 3.04
CA ILE A 14 -1.56 -5.65 2.06
C ILE A 14 -0.49 -6.63 2.54
N GLU A 15 -0.80 -7.93 2.49
CA GLU A 15 0.20 -8.96 2.76
C GLU A 15 1.03 -9.21 1.50
N THR A 16 2.33 -9.34 1.67
CA THR A 16 3.27 -9.56 0.55
C THR A 16 4.25 -10.68 0.88
N SER A 17 4.82 -11.28 -0.16
CA SER A 17 5.93 -12.23 -0.02
C SER A 17 7.03 -11.88 -0.99
N ALA A 18 8.16 -11.43 -0.46
CA ALA A 18 9.35 -11.17 -1.27
C ALA A 18 9.91 -12.45 -1.93
N LYS A 19 9.68 -13.62 -1.31
CA LYS A 19 10.18 -14.91 -1.80
C LYS A 19 9.46 -15.38 -3.06
N THR A 20 8.13 -15.19 -3.10
CA THR A 20 7.27 -15.62 -4.21
C THR A 20 6.89 -14.46 -5.14
N ALA A 21 7.33 -13.23 -4.81
CA ALA A 21 6.95 -11.99 -5.46
C ALA A 21 5.45 -11.66 -5.37
N ASP A 22 4.72 -12.28 -4.44
CA ASP A 22 3.29 -12.03 -4.28
C ASP A 22 3.04 -10.60 -3.79
N ASN A 23 2.14 -9.91 -4.49
CA ASN A 23 1.62 -8.58 -4.17
C ASN A 23 2.65 -7.44 -4.12
N ILE A 24 3.90 -7.68 -4.50
CA ILE A 24 4.97 -6.66 -4.49
C ILE A 24 4.63 -5.49 -5.43
N ASN A 25 4.19 -5.79 -6.66
CA ASN A 25 3.84 -4.74 -7.62
C ASN A 25 2.62 -3.93 -7.18
N GLN A 26 1.60 -4.61 -6.64
CA GLN A 26 0.41 -3.96 -6.12
C GLN A 26 0.76 -3.01 -4.97
N LEU A 27 1.65 -3.40 -4.06
CA LEU A 27 2.13 -2.52 -3.00
C LEU A 27 2.72 -1.21 -3.57
N PHE A 28 3.60 -1.30 -4.56
CA PHE A 28 4.20 -0.10 -5.17
C PHE A 28 3.19 0.76 -5.93
N GLU A 29 2.26 0.14 -6.67
CA GLU A 29 1.17 0.86 -7.35
C GLU A 29 0.27 1.61 -6.36
N GLU A 30 -0.09 0.97 -5.26
CA GLU A 30 -0.95 1.56 -4.23
C GLU A 30 -0.26 2.74 -3.51
N ILE A 31 1.07 2.66 -3.32
CA ILE A 31 1.87 3.81 -2.84
C ILE A 31 1.82 4.94 -3.87
N ALA A 32 2.11 4.67 -5.14
CA ALA A 32 2.13 5.67 -6.20
C ALA A 32 0.78 6.40 -6.36
N LYS A 33 -0.34 5.69 -6.22
CA LYS A 33 -1.69 6.26 -6.26
C LYS A 33 -2.00 7.18 -5.07
N ARG A 34 -1.42 6.90 -3.90
CA ARG A 34 -1.68 7.65 -2.64
C ARG A 34 -0.71 8.82 -2.44
N LEU A 35 0.44 8.83 -3.10
CA LEU A 35 1.37 9.94 -3.02
C LEU A 35 0.71 11.23 -3.54
N PRO A 36 0.89 12.37 -2.84
CA PRO A 36 0.43 13.66 -3.34
C PRO A 36 1.06 13.95 -4.70
N ARG A 37 0.22 14.32 -5.68
CA ARG A 37 0.75 14.75 -6.98
C ARG A 37 1.32 16.16 -6.85
N PRO A 38 2.46 16.44 -7.51
CA PRO A 38 2.95 17.81 -7.60
C PRO A 38 1.88 18.69 -8.25
N PRO A 39 1.78 19.98 -7.85
CA PRO A 39 0.85 20.90 -8.48
C PRO A 39 1.15 20.99 -9.98
N PRO A 40 0.11 21.18 -10.83
CA PRO A 40 0.34 21.45 -12.24
C PRO A 40 1.17 22.73 -12.37
N SER A 41 2.20 22.66 -13.20
CA SER A 41 3.04 23.80 -13.62
C SER A 41 2.26 24.80 -14.45
#